data_AF-A0A317SRH6-F1
#
_entry.id   AF-A0A317SRH6-F1
#
_cell.length_a   1.000
_cell.length_b   1.000
_cell.length_c   1.000
_cell.angle_alpha   90.00
_cell.angle_beta   90.00
_cell.angle_gamma   90.00
#
_symmetry.space_group_name_H-M   'P 1'
#
loop_
_entity.id
_entity.type
_entity.pdbx_description
1 polymer ?
#
loop_
_entity_poly.entity_id
_entity_poly.type
_entity_poly.pdbx_seq_one_letter_code
_entity_poly.pdbx_strand_id
1 'polypeptide(L)'
;MERPQITGFLESEVIALEGADTVIVHVHKELLDAHCGASGDRWWSCFNSGTIKRLVEFLYQGDYTAPPPVPVLPVTPASTIYGGDSGSGAGDAVGESTLLAAESTTSPGSLDYEGVLLSHAELFILAKSRQIDRLGNICLGKLLADMKEAQAKLPDSVFSEIMVELLQYSYSHCYMGNSSGWGELQEVISKVWIEKIEWILEMPGASLLSGEGKLVKDLMIGTVKRLIEANRRLATKEENKEQVVVLQQECIDSISEEVPLRKGRKGKRVEARKVSYQLPTYYDSRAEAFKATAGVSLKD
;
A
#
# COMPACT_ATOMS: atom_id res chain seq x y z
N MET A 1 26.77 -1.23 -8.56
CA MET A 1 26.97 -2.52 -7.88
C MET A 1 28.08 -3.27 -8.60
N GLU A 2 28.93 -3.99 -7.86
CA GLU A 2 29.97 -4.82 -8.47
C GLU A 2 29.36 -6.07 -9.10
N ARG A 3 29.78 -6.39 -10.33
CA ARG A 3 29.28 -7.53 -11.10
C ARG A 3 29.88 -8.82 -10.53
N PRO A 4 29.10 -9.91 -10.35
CA PRO A 4 29.65 -11.18 -9.88
C PRO A 4 30.74 -11.71 -10.84
N GLN A 5 31.82 -12.28 -10.31
CA GLN A 5 32.80 -13.01 -11.12
C GLN A 5 32.23 -14.38 -11.49
N ILE A 6 31.68 -14.50 -12.70
CA ILE A 6 30.94 -15.70 -13.12
C ILE A 6 31.78 -16.72 -13.91
N THR A 7 33.01 -16.38 -14.31
CA THR A 7 33.78 -17.19 -15.27
C THR A 7 34.05 -18.62 -14.79
N GLY A 8 34.29 -18.81 -13.49
CA GLY A 8 34.48 -20.16 -12.93
C GLY A 8 33.20 -21.00 -12.96
N PHE A 9 32.03 -20.38 -12.81
CA PHE A 9 30.77 -21.12 -12.74
C PHE A 9 30.27 -21.62 -14.11
N LEU A 10 30.70 -20.98 -15.20
CA LEU A 10 30.26 -21.33 -16.56
C LEU A 10 30.81 -22.69 -17.04
N GLU A 11 31.80 -23.23 -16.34
CA GLU A 11 32.35 -24.57 -16.61
C GLU A 11 31.58 -25.68 -15.88
N SER A 12 30.66 -25.31 -14.97
CA SER A 12 29.93 -26.27 -14.15
C SER A 12 28.73 -26.90 -14.84
N GLU A 13 28.20 -27.97 -14.24
CA GLU A 13 26.98 -28.65 -14.69
C GLU A 13 25.79 -27.68 -14.76
N VAL A 14 25.03 -27.71 -15.86
CA VAL A 14 23.77 -26.97 -15.98
C VAL A 14 22.63 -27.85 -15.50
N ILE A 15 21.86 -27.36 -14.54
CA ILE A 15 20.68 -28.05 -13.97
C ILE A 15 19.38 -27.37 -14.40
N ALA A 16 18.30 -28.15 -14.38
CA ALA A 16 16.95 -27.74 -14.74
C ALA A 16 16.12 -27.46 -13.49
N LEU A 17 15.53 -26.27 -13.42
CA LEU A 17 14.57 -25.85 -12.39
C LEU A 17 13.18 -25.79 -13.02
N GLU A 18 12.26 -26.63 -12.56
CA GLU A 18 10.87 -26.65 -13.06
C GLU A 18 9.97 -25.73 -12.21
N GLY A 19 9.31 -24.77 -12.87
CA GLY A 19 8.35 -23.88 -12.23
C GLY A 19 6.95 -24.49 -12.10
N ALA A 20 6.07 -23.79 -11.39
CA ALA A 20 4.65 -24.14 -11.22
C ALA A 20 3.89 -24.25 -12.56
N ASP A 21 4.34 -23.49 -13.56
CA ASP A 21 3.83 -23.45 -14.92
C ASP A 21 4.45 -24.54 -15.82
N THR A 22 5.16 -25.54 -15.25
CA THR A 22 5.87 -26.64 -15.96
C THR A 22 6.99 -26.18 -16.90
N VAL A 23 7.32 -24.88 -16.90
CA VAL A 23 8.39 -24.33 -17.72
C VAL A 23 9.72 -24.52 -16.99
N ILE A 24 10.70 -25.06 -17.72
CA ILE A 24 12.04 -25.36 -17.21
C ILE A 24 12.97 -24.14 -17.41
N VAL A 25 13.65 -23.74 -16.33
CA VAL A 25 14.69 -22.70 -16.32
C VAL A 25 16.03 -23.36 -16.03
N HIS A 26 17.05 -23.04 -16.82
CA HIS A 26 18.37 -23.65 -16.71
C HIS A 26 19.35 -22.72 -15.96
N VAL A 27 20.16 -23.29 -15.06
CA VAL A 27 21.17 -22.54 -14.30
C VAL A 27 22.41 -23.40 -14.05
N HIS A 28 23.58 -22.77 -13.96
CA HIS A 28 24.82 -23.45 -13.57
C HIS A 28 24.75 -23.82 -12.08
N LYS A 29 24.99 -25.10 -11.78
CA LYS A 29 24.84 -25.68 -10.45
C LYS A 29 25.71 -24.98 -9.42
N GLU A 30 26.99 -24.74 -9.73
CA GLU A 30 27.90 -24.08 -8.79
C GLU A 30 27.49 -22.62 -8.51
N LEU A 31 26.90 -21.95 -9.49
CA LEU A 31 26.37 -20.59 -9.28
C LEU A 31 25.17 -20.60 -8.32
N LEU A 32 24.28 -21.58 -8.48
CA LEU A 32 23.14 -21.78 -7.60
C LEU A 32 23.61 -22.15 -6.19
N ASP A 33 24.51 -23.13 -6.06
CA ASP A 33 25.05 -23.61 -4.78
C ASP A 33 25.83 -22.52 -4.02
N ALA A 34 26.51 -21.62 -4.75
CA ALA A 34 27.26 -20.51 -4.15
C ALA A 34 26.36 -19.44 -3.50
N HIS A 35 25.09 -19.33 -3.93
CA HIS A 35 24.18 -18.25 -3.49
C HIS A 35 22.96 -18.77 -2.72
N CYS A 36 22.46 -19.94 -3.07
CA CYS A 36 21.37 -20.60 -2.37
C CYS A 36 21.97 -21.52 -1.31
N GLY A 37 21.53 -21.38 -0.06
CA GLY A 37 21.85 -22.40 0.94
C GLY A 37 21.39 -23.78 0.48
N ALA A 38 21.99 -24.85 1.02
CA ALA A 38 21.73 -26.26 0.66
C ALA A 38 20.30 -26.77 0.97
N SER A 39 19.30 -25.88 1.09
CA SER A 39 17.91 -26.26 1.30
C SER A 39 17.38 -26.98 0.05
N GLY A 40 16.83 -28.17 0.25
CA GLY A 40 16.57 -29.14 -0.82
C GLY A 40 15.70 -28.65 -1.99
N ASP A 41 15.70 -29.47 -3.04
CA ASP A 41 15.18 -29.18 -4.39
C ASP A 41 13.67 -28.94 -4.52
N ARG A 42 12.88 -29.04 -3.44
CA ARG A 42 11.41 -29.21 -3.56
C ARG A 42 10.58 -27.94 -3.71
N TRP A 43 11.18 -26.75 -3.79
CA TRP A 43 10.43 -25.50 -3.64
C TRP A 43 10.27 -24.70 -4.95
N TRP A 44 10.89 -25.15 -6.04
CA TRP A 44 10.79 -24.46 -7.34
C TRP A 44 9.38 -24.50 -7.93
N SER A 45 8.67 -25.61 -7.76
CA SER A 45 7.31 -25.81 -8.25
C SER A 45 6.24 -24.94 -7.57
N CYS A 46 6.60 -24.20 -6.52
CA CYS A 46 5.71 -23.22 -5.89
C CYS A 46 5.74 -21.85 -6.58
N PHE A 47 6.68 -21.63 -7.51
CA PHE A 47 6.88 -20.35 -8.17
C PHE A 47 6.76 -20.51 -9.68
N ASN A 48 6.15 -19.52 -10.33
CA ASN A 48 6.10 -19.46 -11.79
C ASN A 48 7.52 -19.32 -12.37
N SER A 49 7.75 -19.84 -13.57
CA SER A 49 9.06 -19.76 -14.23
C SER A 49 9.56 -18.32 -14.42
N GLY A 50 8.66 -17.33 -14.52
CA GLY A 50 9.03 -15.92 -14.55
C GLY A 50 9.78 -15.47 -13.29
N THR A 51 9.36 -15.92 -12.12
CA THR A 51 10.01 -15.61 -10.84
C THR A 51 11.33 -16.36 -10.70
N ILE A 52 11.40 -17.61 -11.15
CA ILE A 52 12.66 -18.38 -11.22
C ILE A 52 13.67 -17.71 -12.17
N LYS A 53 13.22 -17.25 -13.36
CA LYS A 53 14.06 -16.53 -14.32
C LYS A 53 14.68 -15.26 -13.73
N ARG A 54 13.91 -14.48 -12.95
CA ARG A 54 14.42 -13.26 -12.29
C ARG A 54 15.43 -13.58 -11.19
N LEU A 55 15.23 -14.68 -10.44
CA LEU A 55 16.27 -15.18 -9.53
C LEU A 55 17.55 -15.50 -10.30
N VAL A 56 17.45 -16.28 -11.37
CA VAL A 56 18.60 -16.67 -12.19
C VAL A 56 19.28 -15.43 -12.80
N GLU A 57 18.52 -14.47 -13.29
CA GLU A 57 19.02 -13.17 -13.77
C GLU A 57 19.86 -12.47 -12.69
N PHE A 58 19.35 -12.39 -11.46
CA PHE A 58 20.08 -11.85 -10.32
C PHE A 58 21.38 -12.60 -10.03
N LEU A 59 21.39 -13.93 -10.11
CA LEU A 59 22.62 -14.71 -9.87
C LEU A 59 23.72 -14.35 -10.87
N TYR A 60 23.38 -14.11 -12.14
CA TYR A 60 24.38 -13.74 -13.16
C TYR A 60 24.74 -12.25 -13.17
N GLN A 61 23.78 -11.37 -12.88
CA GLN A 61 23.93 -9.93 -13.11
C GLN A 61 24.08 -9.12 -11.82
N GLY A 62 23.71 -9.69 -10.67
CA GLY A 62 23.61 -9.00 -9.38
C GLY A 62 22.38 -8.09 -9.27
N ASP A 63 21.47 -8.13 -10.24
CA ASP A 63 20.19 -7.43 -10.28
C ASP A 63 19.20 -8.20 -11.18
N TYR A 64 17.91 -7.87 -11.15
CA TYR A 64 16.87 -8.46 -11.99
C TYR A 64 15.96 -7.41 -12.62
N THR A 65 15.33 -7.78 -13.73
CA THR A 65 14.38 -6.93 -14.46
C THR A 65 12.95 -7.28 -14.07
N ALA A 66 12.23 -6.30 -13.53
CA ALA A 66 10.80 -6.41 -13.26
C ALA A 66 10.02 -6.44 -14.59
N PRO A 67 8.84 -7.11 -14.66
CA PRO A 67 7.97 -6.94 -15.81
C PRO A 67 7.54 -5.46 -15.89
N PRO A 68 7.40 -4.88 -17.09
CA PRO A 68 6.85 -3.54 -17.21
C PRO A 68 5.35 -3.54 -16.83
N PRO A 69 4.81 -2.43 -16.31
CA PRO A 69 3.37 -2.28 -16.15
C PRO A 69 2.64 -2.49 -17.48
N VAL A 70 1.54 -3.24 -17.48
CA VAL A 70 0.81 -3.59 -18.70
C VAL A 70 -0.27 -2.55 -18.96
N PRO A 71 -0.40 -1.98 -20.18
CA PRO A 71 -1.53 -1.11 -20.48
C PRO A 71 -2.85 -1.90 -20.37
N VAL A 72 -3.79 -1.40 -19.56
CA VAL A 72 -5.12 -1.99 -19.51
C VAL A 72 -5.83 -1.67 -20.81
N LEU A 73 -6.11 -2.72 -21.59
CA LEU A 73 -6.89 -2.58 -22.82
C LEU A 73 -8.32 -2.20 -22.44
N PRO A 74 -8.94 -1.22 -23.14
CA PRO A 74 -10.35 -0.92 -22.93
C PRO A 74 -11.15 -2.19 -23.18
N VAL A 75 -11.90 -2.63 -22.16
CA VAL A 75 -12.84 -3.74 -22.29
C VAL A 75 -13.84 -3.32 -23.35
N THR A 76 -13.78 -3.95 -24.52
CA THR A 76 -14.81 -3.73 -25.53
C THR A 76 -16.07 -4.37 -24.97
N PRO A 77 -17.13 -3.60 -24.67
CA PRO A 77 -18.36 -4.18 -24.13
C PRO A 77 -18.82 -5.22 -25.14
N ALA A 78 -18.84 -6.49 -24.73
CA ALA A 78 -19.37 -7.55 -25.56
C ALA A 78 -20.81 -7.16 -25.86
N SER A 79 -21.11 -6.83 -27.12
CA SER A 79 -22.45 -6.51 -27.56
C SER A 79 -23.28 -7.78 -27.38
N THR A 80 -23.91 -7.93 -26.22
CA THR A 80 -24.87 -9.00 -25.94
C THR A 80 -26.03 -8.83 -26.91
N ILE A 81 -25.96 -9.56 -28.03
CA ILE A 81 -27.09 -9.72 -28.93
C ILE A 81 -28.12 -10.47 -28.12
N TYR A 82 -29.13 -9.74 -27.64
CA TYR A 82 -30.30 -10.27 -26.96
C TYR A 82 -31.09 -11.09 -28.00
N GLY A 83 -30.69 -12.34 -28.18
CA GLY A 83 -31.42 -13.34 -28.95
C GLY A 83 -32.65 -13.76 -28.16
N GLY A 84 -33.70 -12.96 -28.23
CA GLY A 84 -35.02 -13.38 -27.78
C GLY A 84 -35.54 -14.44 -28.74
N ASP A 85 -35.66 -15.69 -28.28
CA ASP A 85 -36.66 -16.59 -28.83
C ASP A 85 -37.24 -17.54 -27.77
N SER A 86 -38.40 -17.12 -27.27
CA SER A 86 -39.65 -17.89 -27.11
C SER A 86 -39.54 -19.40 -26.87
N GLY A 87 -39.70 -19.83 -25.61
CA GLY A 87 -39.90 -21.24 -25.29
C GLY A 87 -40.60 -21.45 -23.94
N SER A 88 -41.93 -21.42 -23.97
CA SER A 88 -42.84 -21.69 -22.84
C SER A 88 -42.56 -23.06 -22.20
N GLY A 89 -42.00 -23.07 -20.99
CA GLY A 89 -41.89 -24.25 -20.13
C GLY A 89 -42.08 -23.86 -18.67
N ALA A 90 -43.27 -24.11 -18.14
CA ALA A 90 -43.57 -23.93 -16.72
C ALA A 90 -42.91 -25.06 -15.92
N GLY A 91 -42.08 -24.73 -14.93
CA GLY A 91 -41.54 -25.71 -13.99
C GLY A 91 -40.40 -25.22 -13.10
N ASP A 92 -40.77 -24.99 -11.84
CA ASP A 92 -39.95 -24.94 -10.62
C ASP A 92 -38.96 -23.81 -10.33
N ALA A 93 -39.22 -23.20 -9.17
CA ALA A 93 -38.49 -22.11 -8.56
C ALA A 93 -37.21 -22.61 -7.87
N VAL A 94 -36.06 -22.18 -8.37
CA VAL A 94 -34.79 -22.21 -7.64
C VAL A 94 -34.18 -20.82 -7.74
N GLY A 95 -33.94 -20.21 -6.58
CA GLY A 95 -33.49 -18.83 -6.41
C GLY A 95 -32.15 -18.57 -7.10
N GLU A 96 -32.22 -17.89 -8.23
CA GLU A 96 -31.09 -17.47 -9.05
C GLU A 96 -30.45 -16.24 -8.39
N SER A 97 -29.23 -16.40 -7.87
CA SER A 97 -28.42 -15.29 -7.38
C SER A 97 -27.98 -14.45 -8.56
N THR A 98 -28.64 -13.31 -8.77
CA THR A 98 -28.24 -12.25 -9.67
C THR A 98 -26.85 -11.74 -9.26
N LEU A 99 -25.81 -12.31 -9.87
CA LEU A 99 -24.46 -11.77 -9.83
C LEU A 99 -24.48 -10.44 -10.59
N LEU A 100 -24.60 -9.35 -9.85
CA LEU A 100 -24.35 -8.00 -10.36
C LEU A 100 -22.88 -7.94 -10.78
N ALA A 101 -22.63 -8.15 -12.07
CA ALA A 101 -21.34 -7.86 -12.68
C ALA A 101 -21.10 -6.36 -12.51
N ALA A 102 -20.30 -6.01 -11.50
CA ALA A 102 -19.81 -4.66 -11.33
C ALA A 102 -19.05 -4.30 -12.61
N GLU A 103 -19.63 -3.41 -13.42
CA GLU A 103 -18.95 -2.82 -14.57
C GLU A 103 -17.75 -2.04 -14.05
N SER A 104 -16.59 -2.71 -13.99
CA SER A 104 -15.31 -2.06 -13.73
C SER A 104 -15.07 -1.07 -14.86
N THR A 105 -15.27 0.21 -14.56
CA THR A 105 -15.04 1.32 -15.49
C THR A 105 -13.54 1.60 -15.54
N THR A 106 -12.78 0.64 -16.06
CA THR A 106 -11.33 0.81 -16.17
C THR A 106 -11.06 1.88 -17.23
N SER A 107 -10.43 2.97 -16.80
CA SER A 107 -10.14 4.11 -17.67
C SER A 107 -9.19 3.67 -18.79
N PRO A 108 -9.52 3.90 -20.08
CA PRO A 108 -8.65 3.53 -21.18
C PRO A 108 -7.29 4.21 -21.04
N GLY A 109 -6.24 3.42 -20.83
CA GLY A 109 -4.87 3.90 -20.65
C GLY A 109 -4.31 3.82 -19.23
N SER A 110 -5.04 3.25 -18.25
CA SER A 110 -4.44 2.93 -16.96
C SER A 110 -3.37 1.84 -17.12
N LEU A 111 -2.26 2.00 -16.39
CA LEU A 111 -1.21 0.97 -16.31
C LEU A 111 -1.58 -0.03 -15.21
N ASP A 112 -1.52 -1.31 -15.52
CA ASP A 112 -1.66 -2.40 -14.57
C ASP A 112 -0.30 -2.64 -13.88
N TYR A 113 -0.25 -2.31 -12.59
CA TYR A 113 0.90 -2.54 -11.72
C TYR A 113 0.80 -3.85 -10.94
N GLU A 114 -0.32 -4.57 -10.99
CA GLU A 114 -0.55 -5.79 -10.20
C GLU A 114 0.55 -6.82 -10.44
N GLY A 115 0.79 -7.17 -11.72
CA GLY A 115 1.84 -8.11 -12.10
C GLY A 115 3.25 -7.65 -11.73
N VAL A 116 3.49 -6.34 -11.66
CA VAL A 116 4.78 -5.78 -11.25
C VAL A 116 5.00 -5.99 -9.75
N LEU A 117 4.04 -5.57 -8.93
CA LEU A 117 4.15 -5.67 -7.47
C LEU A 117 4.18 -7.13 -7.01
N LEU A 118 3.32 -7.98 -7.58
CA LEU A 118 3.33 -9.42 -7.30
C LEU A 118 4.65 -10.07 -7.69
N SER A 119 5.26 -9.67 -8.82
CA SER A 119 6.56 -10.23 -9.22
C SER A 119 7.68 -9.91 -8.21
N HIS A 120 7.66 -8.72 -7.60
CA HIS A 120 8.59 -8.34 -6.55
C HIS A 120 8.35 -9.12 -5.27
N ALA A 121 7.09 -9.26 -4.87
CA ALA A 121 6.69 -10.00 -3.68
C ALA A 121 7.04 -11.50 -3.79
N GLU A 122 6.73 -12.13 -4.92
CA GLU A 122 7.08 -13.53 -5.17
C GLU A 122 8.60 -13.76 -5.13
N LEU A 123 9.37 -12.90 -5.81
CA LEU A 123 10.82 -13.02 -5.82
C LEU A 123 11.42 -12.73 -4.44
N PHE A 124 10.82 -11.83 -3.66
CA PHE A 124 11.20 -11.59 -2.27
C PHE A 124 11.04 -12.86 -1.42
N ILE A 125 9.89 -13.52 -1.51
CA ILE A 125 9.64 -14.77 -0.77
C ILE A 125 10.61 -15.86 -1.22
N LEU A 126 10.81 -16.01 -2.53
CA LEU A 126 11.79 -16.97 -3.05
C LEU A 126 13.20 -16.67 -2.53
N ALA A 127 13.64 -15.42 -2.57
CA ALA A 127 14.96 -15.02 -2.08
C ALA A 127 15.13 -15.31 -0.59
N LYS A 128 14.14 -14.96 0.24
CA LYS A 128 14.17 -15.22 1.69
C LYS A 128 14.14 -16.72 1.99
N SER A 129 13.37 -17.51 1.24
CA SER A 129 13.35 -18.97 1.39
C SER A 129 14.69 -19.64 1.08
N ARG A 130 15.50 -19.01 0.22
CA ARG A 130 16.85 -19.44 -0.17
C ARG A 130 17.97 -18.74 0.61
N GLN A 131 17.61 -17.89 1.59
CA GLN A 131 18.54 -17.12 2.42
C GLN A 131 19.42 -16.14 1.62
N ILE A 132 18.90 -15.62 0.50
CA ILE A 132 19.58 -14.64 -0.35
C ILE A 132 19.18 -13.23 0.10
N ASP A 133 19.67 -12.81 1.27
CA ASP A 133 19.25 -11.55 1.89
C ASP A 133 19.45 -10.32 0.99
N ARG A 134 20.54 -10.29 0.22
CA ARG A 134 20.81 -9.20 -0.72
C ARG A 134 19.69 -9.07 -1.76
N LEU A 135 19.24 -10.17 -2.35
CA LEU A 135 18.14 -10.15 -3.31
C LEU A 135 16.83 -9.77 -2.61
N GLY A 136 16.57 -10.31 -1.42
CA GLY A 136 15.40 -9.93 -0.62
C GLY A 136 15.32 -8.41 -0.41
N ASN A 137 16.42 -7.78 0.00
CA ASN A 137 16.46 -6.33 0.20
C ASN A 137 16.23 -5.55 -1.10
N ILE A 138 16.78 -6.01 -2.23
CA ILE A 138 16.53 -5.40 -3.55
C ILE A 138 15.05 -5.52 -3.92
N CYS A 139 14.44 -6.69 -3.74
CA CYS A 139 13.02 -6.90 -4.04
C CYS A 139 12.12 -6.01 -3.21
N LEU A 140 12.37 -5.92 -1.90
CA LEU A 140 11.57 -5.08 -1.02
C LEU A 140 11.72 -3.59 -1.36
N GLY A 141 12.95 -3.16 -1.69
CA GLY A 141 13.20 -1.79 -2.13
C GLY A 141 12.49 -1.43 -3.44
N LYS A 142 12.53 -2.31 -4.44
CA LYS A 142 11.81 -2.13 -5.72
C LYS A 142 10.29 -2.16 -5.52
N LEU A 143 9.79 -3.11 -4.73
CA LEU A 143 8.36 -3.19 -4.37
C LEU A 143 7.85 -1.86 -3.79
N LEU A 144 8.55 -1.30 -2.81
CA LEU A 144 8.16 -0.04 -2.18
C LEU A 144 8.25 1.16 -3.14
N ALA A 145 9.25 1.19 -4.02
CA ALA A 145 9.39 2.22 -5.04
C ALA A 145 8.23 2.17 -6.05
N ASP A 146 7.90 0.99 -6.55
CA ASP A 146 6.84 0.79 -7.54
C ASP A 146 5.45 0.97 -6.93
N MET A 147 5.25 0.61 -5.65
CA MET A 147 4.02 0.94 -4.92
C MET A 147 3.81 2.46 -4.84
N LYS A 148 4.88 3.22 -4.53
CA LYS A 148 4.82 4.68 -4.47
C LYS A 148 4.56 5.29 -5.84
N GLU A 149 5.16 4.73 -6.89
CA GLU A 149 4.94 5.16 -8.26
C GLU A 149 3.50 4.89 -8.73
N ALA A 150 3.00 3.67 -8.49
CA ALA A 150 1.63 3.27 -8.80
C ALA A 150 0.63 4.18 -8.07
N GLN A 151 0.83 4.44 -6.78
CA GLN A 151 -0.01 5.37 -6.01
C GLN A 151 -0.03 6.79 -6.60
N ALA A 152 1.08 7.25 -7.19
CA ALA A 152 1.15 8.59 -7.78
C ALA A 152 0.51 8.66 -9.18
N LYS A 153 0.38 7.53 -9.89
CA LYS A 153 -0.09 7.47 -11.28
C LYS A 153 -1.51 6.94 -11.43
N LEU A 154 -1.99 6.14 -10.48
CA LEU A 154 -3.28 5.47 -10.57
C LEU A 154 -4.35 6.21 -9.75
N PRO A 155 -5.63 6.11 -10.14
CA PRO A 155 -6.74 6.46 -9.26
C PRO A 155 -6.71 5.63 -7.97
N ASP A 156 -7.12 6.23 -6.85
CA ASP A 156 -7.15 5.57 -5.54
C ASP A 156 -7.91 4.24 -5.56
N SER A 157 -9.01 4.14 -6.32
CA SER A 157 -9.80 2.91 -6.46
C SER A 157 -9.04 1.78 -7.15
N VAL A 158 -8.25 2.08 -8.19
CA VAL A 158 -7.46 1.08 -8.91
C VAL A 158 -6.27 0.65 -8.07
N PHE A 159 -5.61 1.61 -7.42
CA PHE A 159 -4.49 1.30 -6.54
C PHE A 159 -4.95 0.47 -5.33
N SER A 160 -6.14 0.74 -4.79
CA SER A 160 -6.68 -0.02 -3.67
C SER A 160 -7.01 -1.47 -4.04
N GLU A 161 -7.52 -1.74 -5.25
CA GLU A 161 -7.69 -3.10 -5.80
C GLU A 161 -6.36 -3.86 -5.87
N ILE A 162 -5.32 -3.25 -6.45
CA ILE A 162 -3.99 -3.87 -6.56
C ILE A 162 -3.41 -4.21 -5.19
N MET A 163 -3.59 -3.32 -4.21
CA MET A 163 -3.12 -3.53 -2.85
C MET A 163 -3.88 -4.63 -2.11
N VAL A 164 -5.18 -4.79 -2.38
CA VAL A 164 -5.97 -5.91 -1.86
C VAL A 164 -5.41 -7.23 -2.36
N GLU A 165 -5.11 -7.36 -3.66
CA GLU A 165 -4.49 -8.57 -4.23
C GLU A 165 -3.12 -8.85 -3.60
N LEU A 166 -2.28 -7.82 -3.45
CA LEU A 166 -0.97 -7.95 -2.82
C LEU A 166 -1.07 -8.38 -1.33
N LEU A 167 -2.06 -7.86 -0.60
CA LEU A 167 -2.34 -8.29 0.78
C LEU A 167 -2.82 -9.75 0.81
N GLN A 168 -3.78 -10.12 -0.04
CA GLN A 168 -4.25 -11.50 -0.13
C GLN A 168 -3.12 -12.47 -0.45
N TYR A 169 -2.25 -12.11 -1.40
CA TYR A 169 -1.03 -12.86 -1.69
C TYR A 169 -0.16 -13.03 -0.44
N SER A 170 0.17 -11.93 0.25
CA SER A 170 1.07 -11.95 1.41
C SER A 170 0.52 -12.76 2.60
N TYR A 171 -0.81 -12.92 2.70
CA TYR A 171 -1.49 -13.69 3.75
C TYR A 171 -2.03 -15.05 3.27
N SER A 172 -1.77 -15.44 2.03
CA SER A 172 -2.19 -16.73 1.49
C SER A 172 -1.58 -17.87 2.32
N HIS A 173 -2.43 -18.73 2.87
CA HIS A 173 -2.04 -19.82 3.78
C HIS A 173 -1.39 -21.01 3.07
N CYS A 174 -1.30 -20.97 1.74
CA CYS A 174 -0.92 -22.12 0.92
C CYS A 174 0.58 -22.46 0.99
N TYR A 175 1.44 -21.57 1.50
CA TYR A 175 2.89 -21.78 1.43
C TYR A 175 3.61 -21.43 2.75
N MET A 176 3.83 -22.48 3.57
CA MET A 176 4.90 -22.57 4.58
C MET A 176 4.71 -21.72 5.85
N GLY A 177 4.14 -22.34 6.88
CA GLY A 177 4.20 -21.83 8.25
C GLY A 177 5.65 -21.70 8.73
N ASN A 178 6.03 -20.48 9.10
CA ASN A 178 7.27 -20.07 9.79
C ASN A 178 8.42 -19.52 8.92
N SER A 179 8.24 -19.24 7.63
CA SER A 179 9.23 -18.45 6.89
C SER A 179 9.23 -17.01 7.42
N SER A 180 10.39 -16.50 7.85
CA SER A 180 10.55 -15.11 8.31
C SER A 180 10.25 -14.10 7.20
N GLY A 181 10.48 -14.49 5.94
CA GLY A 181 10.15 -13.68 4.77
C GLY A 181 8.67 -13.31 4.70
N TRP A 182 7.75 -14.25 4.95
CA TRP A 182 6.32 -13.92 4.94
C TRP A 182 5.94 -12.89 5.99
N GLY A 183 6.49 -13.01 7.20
CA GLY A 183 6.24 -12.03 8.27
C GLY A 183 6.73 -10.63 7.91
N GLU A 184 7.93 -10.54 7.33
CA GLU A 184 8.52 -9.27 6.87
C GLU A 184 7.69 -8.64 5.75
N LEU A 185 7.26 -9.43 4.75
CA LEU A 185 6.42 -8.96 3.65
C LEU A 185 5.05 -8.46 4.14
N GLN A 186 4.39 -9.24 5.01
CA GLN A 186 3.11 -8.89 5.63
C GLN A 186 3.20 -7.59 6.42
N GLU A 187 4.24 -7.42 7.23
CA GLU A 187 4.46 -6.19 8.00
C GLU A 187 4.59 -4.96 7.09
N VAL A 188 5.39 -5.07 6.03
CA VAL A 188 5.65 -3.94 5.12
C VAL A 188 4.39 -3.55 4.35
N ILE A 189 3.68 -4.50 3.73
CA ILE A 189 2.49 -4.22 2.93
C ILE A 189 1.36 -3.70 3.82
N SER A 190 1.11 -4.36 4.95
CA SER A 190 0.06 -3.92 5.88
C SER A 190 0.33 -2.51 6.41
N LYS A 191 1.58 -2.18 6.72
CA LYS A 191 1.95 -0.82 7.15
C LYS A 191 1.58 0.25 6.12
N VAL A 192 1.88 0.01 4.84
CA VAL A 192 1.50 0.95 3.76
C VAL A 192 -0.02 1.10 3.68
N TRP A 193 -0.75 0.00 3.82
CA TRP A 193 -2.21 0.01 3.81
C TRP A 193 -2.82 0.76 5.00
N ILE A 194 -2.28 0.56 6.21
CA ILE A 194 -2.74 1.20 7.45
C ILE A 194 -2.53 2.72 7.43
N GLU A 195 -1.54 3.22 6.70
CA GLU A 195 -1.37 4.67 6.48
C GLU A 195 -2.55 5.30 5.74
N LYS A 196 -3.38 4.47 5.08
CA LYS A 196 -4.57 4.82 4.32
C LYS A 196 -5.81 4.19 4.93
N ILE A 197 -6.04 4.45 6.21
CA ILE A 197 -7.19 3.92 6.98
C ILE A 197 -8.55 4.09 6.26
N GLU A 198 -8.72 5.15 5.48
CA GLU A 198 -9.94 5.41 4.70
C GLU A 198 -10.22 4.27 3.70
N TRP A 199 -9.17 3.73 3.05
CA TRP A 199 -9.30 2.63 2.09
C TRP A 199 -9.64 1.29 2.74
N ILE A 200 -9.37 1.12 4.04
CA ILE A 200 -9.76 -0.10 4.77
C ILE A 200 -11.29 -0.19 4.90
N LEU A 201 -11.96 0.97 5.00
CA LEU A 201 -13.40 1.06 5.24
C LEU A 201 -14.22 1.11 3.95
N GLU A 202 -13.58 1.39 2.82
CA GLU A 202 -14.20 1.46 1.50
C GLU A 202 -13.99 0.16 0.71
N MET A 203 -14.82 -0.09 -0.30
CA MET A 203 -14.57 -1.18 -1.25
C MET A 203 -13.40 -0.81 -2.17
N PRO A 204 -12.48 -1.75 -2.48
CA PRO A 204 -12.50 -3.18 -2.14
C PRO A 204 -11.94 -3.53 -0.76
N GLY A 205 -11.32 -2.60 -0.03
CA GLY A 205 -10.65 -2.87 1.25
C GLY A 205 -11.54 -3.48 2.33
N ALA A 206 -12.81 -3.10 2.39
CA ALA A 206 -13.79 -3.67 3.33
C ALA A 206 -13.97 -5.20 3.14
N SER A 207 -13.73 -5.73 1.93
CA SER A 207 -13.76 -7.18 1.68
C SER A 207 -12.67 -7.94 2.43
N LEU A 208 -11.55 -7.28 2.77
CA LEU A 208 -10.50 -7.90 3.59
C LEU A 208 -10.96 -8.13 5.03
N LEU A 209 -11.97 -7.40 5.50
CA LEU A 209 -12.48 -7.45 6.86
C LEU A 209 -13.59 -8.48 7.07
N SER A 210 -14.18 -9.02 6.01
CA SER A 210 -15.26 -10.01 6.13
C SER A 210 -14.78 -11.42 6.51
N GLY A 211 -13.47 -11.65 6.58
CA GLY A 211 -12.87 -12.92 6.97
C GLY A 211 -12.43 -12.98 8.44
N GLU A 212 -12.17 -14.18 8.93
CA GLU A 212 -11.40 -14.40 10.15
C GLU A 212 -9.97 -14.78 9.77
N GLY A 213 -8.95 -14.25 10.47
CA GLY A 213 -7.58 -14.67 10.20
C GLY A 213 -6.50 -13.71 10.70
N LYS A 214 -5.26 -14.04 10.36
CA LYS A 214 -4.08 -13.22 10.71
C LYS A 214 -4.14 -11.83 10.05
N LEU A 215 -4.62 -11.74 8.81
CA LEU A 215 -4.75 -10.48 8.08
C LEU A 215 -5.61 -9.47 8.83
N VAL A 216 -6.85 -9.83 9.17
CA VAL A 216 -7.77 -8.94 9.88
C VAL A 216 -7.21 -8.52 11.23
N LYS A 217 -6.58 -9.46 11.96
CA LYS A 217 -5.94 -9.15 13.25
C LYS A 217 -4.82 -8.12 13.09
N ASP A 218 -3.91 -8.33 12.14
CA ASP A 218 -2.79 -7.42 11.90
C ASP A 218 -3.26 -6.03 11.46
N LEU A 219 -4.25 -5.98 10.55
CA LEU A 219 -4.88 -4.73 10.10
C LEU A 219 -5.55 -3.98 11.26
N MET A 220 -6.32 -4.67 12.10
CA MET A 220 -6.99 -4.05 13.25
C MET A 220 -5.99 -3.53 14.28
N ILE A 221 -4.96 -4.32 14.63
CA ILE A 221 -3.89 -3.91 15.55
C ILE A 221 -3.18 -2.67 15.02
N GLY A 222 -2.81 -2.69 13.73
CA GLY A 222 -2.14 -1.58 13.08
C GLY A 222 -3.00 -0.31 13.03
N THR A 223 -4.28 -0.46 12.72
CA THR A 223 -5.27 0.63 12.70
C THR A 223 -5.43 1.29 14.07
N VAL A 224 -5.59 0.49 15.13
CA VAL A 224 -5.69 1.00 16.51
C VAL A 224 -4.41 1.73 16.92
N LYS A 225 -3.23 1.16 16.63
CA LYS A 225 -1.93 1.82 16.89
C LYS A 225 -1.85 3.18 16.18
N ARG A 226 -2.31 3.25 14.93
CA ARG A 226 -2.31 4.47 14.13
C ARG A 226 -3.24 5.54 14.71
N LEU A 227 -4.44 5.15 15.14
CA LEU A 227 -5.40 6.05 15.80
C LEU A 227 -4.87 6.60 17.12
N ILE A 228 -4.25 5.76 17.96
CA ILE A 228 -3.61 6.20 19.21
C ILE A 228 -2.52 7.24 18.93
N GLU A 229 -1.68 7.00 17.92
CA GLU A 229 -0.62 7.92 17.54
C GLU A 229 -1.16 9.24 16.97
N ALA A 230 -2.26 9.20 16.19
CA ALA A 230 -2.93 10.40 15.72
C ALA A 230 -3.48 11.25 16.87
N ASN A 231 -4.14 10.62 17.85
CA ASN A 231 -4.67 11.29 19.04
C ASN A 231 -3.56 11.93 19.88
N ARG A 232 -2.43 11.24 20.07
CA ARG A 232 -1.26 11.81 20.76
C ARG A 232 -0.72 13.06 20.06
N ARG A 233 -0.69 13.06 18.72
CA ARG A 233 -0.27 14.23 17.92
C ARG A 233 -1.27 15.40 18.00
N LEU A 234 -2.55 15.12 18.24
CA LEU A 234 -3.54 16.18 18.45
C LEU A 234 -3.40 16.81 19.84
N ALA A 235 -3.26 16.00 20.90
CA ALA A 235 -3.06 16.49 22.26
C ALA A 235 -1.83 17.42 22.37
N THR A 236 -0.69 17.00 21.81
CA THR A 236 0.53 17.83 21.79
C THR A 236 0.38 19.13 20.98
N LYS A 237 -0.50 19.16 19.96
CA LYS A 237 -0.78 20.40 19.22
C LYS A 237 -1.69 21.35 20.01
N GLU A 238 -2.61 20.83 20.81
CA GLU A 238 -3.48 21.63 21.68
C GLU A 238 -2.66 22.26 22.83
N GLU A 239 -1.82 21.48 23.49
CA GLU A 239 -0.89 21.98 24.52
C GLU A 239 0.03 23.09 23.99
N ASN A 240 0.58 22.92 22.78
CA ASN A 240 1.40 23.94 22.14
C ASN A 240 0.61 25.21 21.79
N LYS A 241 -0.66 25.09 21.40
CA LYS A 241 -1.52 26.26 21.14
C LYS A 241 -1.82 27.02 22.42
N GLU A 242 -2.12 26.32 23.51
CA GLU A 242 -2.34 26.94 24.82
C GLU A 242 -1.10 27.69 25.31
N GLN A 243 0.09 27.10 25.18
CA GLN A 243 1.36 27.78 25.50
C GLN A 243 1.58 29.05 24.66
N VAL A 244 1.26 29.01 23.36
CA VAL A 244 1.38 30.19 22.49
C VAL A 244 0.41 31.29 22.92
N VAL A 245 -0.81 30.96 23.34
CA VAL A 245 -1.80 31.94 23.83
C VAL A 245 -1.32 32.57 25.15
N VAL A 246 -0.77 31.78 26.06
CA VAL A 246 -0.20 32.29 27.33
C VAL A 246 0.97 33.25 27.06
N LEU A 247 1.92 32.86 26.21
CA LEU A 247 3.06 33.72 25.84
C LEU A 247 2.62 35.00 25.13
N GLN A 248 1.57 34.94 24.29
CA GLN A 248 1.00 36.14 23.67
C GLN A 248 0.35 37.06 24.70
N GLN A 249 -0.36 36.52 25.68
CA GLN A 249 -0.98 37.30 26.75
C GLN A 249 0.07 37.97 27.63
N GLU A 250 1.11 37.25 28.06
CA GLU A 250 2.24 37.81 28.83
C GLU A 250 2.95 38.95 28.07
N CYS A 251 3.06 38.83 26.74
CA CYS A 251 3.64 39.87 25.89
C CYS A 251 2.74 41.12 25.82
N ILE A 252 1.41 40.94 25.72
CA ILE A 252 0.44 42.04 25.74
C ILE A 252 0.46 42.78 27.10
N ASP A 253 0.54 42.03 28.19
CA ASP A 253 0.56 42.58 29.54
C ASP A 253 1.86 43.37 29.78
N SER A 254 3.00 42.86 29.32
CA SER A 254 4.31 43.55 29.41
C SER A 254 4.34 44.88 28.63
N ILE A 255 3.68 44.96 27.46
CA ILE A 255 3.59 46.20 26.68
C ILE A 255 2.67 47.23 27.37
N SER A 256 1.66 46.77 28.10
CA SER A 256 0.69 47.64 28.77
C SER A 256 1.28 48.36 29.99
N GLU A 257 2.30 47.81 30.65
CA GLU A 257 2.95 48.44 31.80
C GLU A 257 4.00 49.51 31.42
N GLU A 258 4.57 49.47 30.21
CA GLU A 258 5.63 50.40 29.77
C GLU A 258 5.12 51.67 29.05
N VAL A 259 3.84 52.03 29.14
CA VAL A 259 3.37 53.34 28.65
C VAL A 259 3.32 54.34 29.82
N PRO A 260 4.42 55.03 30.15
CA PRO A 260 4.36 56.12 31.10
C PRO A 260 3.44 57.19 30.52
N LEU A 261 2.38 57.53 31.27
CA LEU A 261 1.54 58.69 31.05
C LEU A 261 2.42 59.94 30.93
N ARG A 262 2.85 60.27 29.70
CA ARG A 262 3.49 61.54 29.37
C ARG A 262 2.42 62.63 29.52
N LYS A 263 2.29 63.13 30.74
CA LYS A 263 1.55 64.35 31.04
C LYS A 263 2.24 65.50 30.32
N GLY A 264 1.60 66.00 29.27
CA GLY A 264 1.78 67.38 28.84
C GLY A 264 2.17 67.57 27.37
N ARG A 265 1.18 67.90 26.54
CA ARG A 265 1.17 69.15 25.77
C ARG A 265 -0.19 69.31 25.11
N LYS A 266 -0.91 70.38 25.50
CA LYS A 266 -2.10 70.85 24.79
C LYS A 266 -1.67 71.26 23.38
N GLY A 267 -2.21 70.61 22.35
CA GLY A 267 -2.07 71.10 20.98
C GLY A 267 -2.30 70.06 19.90
N LYS A 268 -3.33 70.30 19.09
CA LYS A 268 -3.73 69.63 17.83
C LYS A 268 -4.44 68.27 17.94
N ARG A 269 -5.72 68.36 17.62
CA ARG A 269 -6.66 67.31 17.24
C ARG A 269 -6.10 66.58 16.01
N VAL A 270 -5.63 65.34 16.20
CA VAL A 270 -5.30 64.41 15.12
C VAL A 270 -6.36 63.31 15.15
N GLU A 271 -7.09 63.16 14.06
CA GLU A 271 -8.05 62.06 13.86
C GLU A 271 -7.32 60.72 13.93
N ALA A 272 -7.65 59.91 14.93
CA ALA A 272 -7.15 58.56 15.07
C ALA A 272 -7.83 57.66 14.02
N ARG A 273 -7.08 57.25 12.99
CA ARG A 273 -7.49 56.16 12.08
C ARG A 273 -7.55 54.86 12.88
N LYS A 274 -8.76 54.30 13.04
CA LYS A 274 -8.98 52.92 13.49
C LYS A 274 -8.27 51.97 12.52
N VAL A 275 -7.18 51.35 12.96
CA VAL A 275 -6.60 50.18 12.27
C VAL A 275 -7.29 48.95 12.83
N SER A 276 -8.23 48.41 12.06
CA SER A 276 -8.88 47.12 12.33
C SER A 276 -7.94 46.02 11.86
N TYR A 277 -7.40 45.24 12.80
CA TYR A 277 -6.73 43.99 12.48
C TYR A 277 -7.81 42.92 12.35
N GLN A 278 -8.13 42.51 11.11
CA GLN A 278 -8.91 41.30 10.87
C GLN A 278 -7.98 40.09 11.02
N LEU A 279 -8.24 39.23 12.01
CA LEU A 279 -7.58 37.94 12.13
C LEU A 279 -8.11 37.00 11.02
N PRO A 280 -7.23 36.24 10.32
CA PRO A 280 -7.68 35.29 9.29
C PRO A 280 -8.47 34.14 9.92
N THR A 281 -9.75 34.02 9.56
CA THR A 281 -10.58 32.85 9.84
C THR A 281 -10.19 31.72 8.90
N TYR A 282 -9.13 30.99 9.23
CA TYR A 282 -8.65 29.87 8.44
C TYR A 282 -8.53 28.64 9.34
N TYR A 283 -9.63 28.02 9.76
CA TYR A 283 -9.70 26.63 10.25
C TYR A 283 -11.13 26.31 10.73
N ASP A 284 -12.03 25.90 9.84
CA ASP A 284 -13.27 25.22 10.28
C ASP A 284 -13.97 24.40 9.18
N SER A 285 -13.23 23.55 8.45
CA SER A 285 -13.85 22.73 7.37
C SER A 285 -13.42 21.27 7.36
N ARG A 286 -12.47 20.86 8.22
CA ARG A 286 -11.96 19.48 8.26
C ARG A 286 -12.35 18.70 9.51
N ALA A 287 -12.85 19.36 10.56
CA ALA A 287 -13.28 18.72 11.80
C ALA A 287 -14.73 18.19 11.73
N GLU A 288 -15.60 18.84 10.96
CA GLU A 288 -17.00 18.45 10.80
C GLU A 288 -17.18 17.16 9.97
N ALA A 289 -16.29 16.92 8.99
CA ALA A 289 -16.35 15.72 8.13
C ALA A 289 -16.12 14.40 8.90
N PHE A 290 -15.40 14.44 10.03
CA PHE A 290 -15.10 13.24 10.84
C PHE A 290 -16.15 12.91 11.90
N LYS A 291 -17.00 13.88 12.28
CA LYS A 291 -18.10 13.62 13.23
C LYS A 291 -19.33 12.99 12.57
N ALA A 292 -19.52 13.16 11.27
CA ALA A 292 -20.67 12.62 10.55
C ALA A 292 -20.61 11.09 10.36
N THR A 293 -19.42 10.49 10.32
CA THR A 293 -19.23 9.05 10.02
C THR A 293 -19.20 8.15 11.27
N ALA A 294 -19.06 8.72 12.48
CA ALA A 294 -18.98 7.94 13.73
C ALA A 294 -20.33 7.76 14.45
N GLY A 295 -21.44 8.18 13.84
CA GLY A 295 -22.79 8.06 14.39
C GLY A 295 -23.41 6.67 14.29
N VAL A 296 -22.70 5.61 14.72
CA VAL A 296 -23.30 4.28 14.92
C VAL A 296 -23.75 4.18 16.37
N SER A 297 -25.03 4.46 16.59
CA SER A 297 -25.72 4.18 17.86
C SER A 297 -25.91 2.67 17.99
N LEU A 298 -25.06 2.00 18.78
CA LEU A 298 -25.33 0.65 19.30
C LEU A 298 -26.49 0.71 20.30
N LYS A 299 -27.70 0.56 19.78
CA LYS A 299 -28.85 0.00 20.50
C LYS A 299 -29.41 -1.11 19.63
N ASP A 300 -29.00 -2.33 19.95
CA ASP A 300 -29.82 -3.55 20.08
C ASP A 300 -28.89 -4.76 20.22
#